data_AF-A0A813BR04-F1
#
_entry.id   AF-A0A813BR04-F1
#
_cell.length_a   1.000
_cell.length_b   1.000
_cell.length_c   1.000
_cell.angle_alpha   90.00
_cell.angle_beta   90.00
_cell.angle_gamma   90.00
#
_symmetry.space_group_name_H-M   'P 1'
#
loop_
_entity.id
_entity.type
_entity.pdbx_description
1 polymer ?
#
loop_
_entity_poly.entity_id
_entity_poly.type
_entity_poly.pdbx_seq_one_letter_code
_entity_poly.pdbx_strand_id
1 'polypeptide(L)'
;MGNVTIGCTSTELRVPPGYMVEFDRDVAADLSAWYRCPNEMACRGGHFNASSVPGARAQELAPMCEEGYRGPGCTSCTEGHARADADVLQCIPCANWTTSPKQVVWYVSFFLLKNLALFVSAV
;
A
#
# COMPACT_ATOMS: atom_id res chain seq x y z
N MET A 1 -22.22 29.19 40.49
CA MET A 1 -21.59 29.50 39.20
C MET A 1 -21.17 28.18 38.57
N GLY A 2 -21.96 27.67 37.61
CA GLY A 2 -21.66 26.40 36.94
C GLY A 2 -20.52 26.61 35.95
N ASN A 3 -19.53 25.74 35.99
CA ASN A 3 -18.36 25.81 35.12
C ASN A 3 -18.79 25.33 33.72
N VAL A 4 -19.00 26.27 32.79
CA VAL A 4 -19.34 25.95 31.40
C VAL A 4 -18.06 25.54 30.71
N THR A 5 -17.85 24.23 30.57
CA THR A 5 -16.81 23.69 29.69
C THR A 5 -17.31 23.78 28.25
N ILE A 6 -16.79 24.74 27.49
CA ILE A 6 -16.99 24.79 26.03
C ILE A 6 -16.11 23.69 25.44
N GLY A 7 -16.73 22.57 25.05
CA GLY A 7 -16.06 21.51 24.30
C GLY A 7 -15.82 21.98 22.88
N CYS A 8 -14.55 22.15 22.49
CA CYS A 8 -14.18 22.35 21.10
C CYS A 8 -14.20 21.00 20.38
N THR A 9 -15.29 20.66 19.71
CA THR A 9 -15.37 19.47 18.86
C THR A 9 -14.95 19.83 17.43
N SER A 10 -13.94 19.12 16.91
CA SER A 10 -13.53 19.27 15.52
C SER A 10 -14.64 18.78 14.60
N THR A 11 -15.03 19.58 13.61
CA THR A 11 -16.02 19.21 12.59
C THR A 11 -15.37 18.63 11.32
N GLU A 12 -14.08 18.90 11.13
CA GLU A 12 -13.38 18.67 9.88
C GLU A 12 -11.87 18.49 10.14
N LEU A 13 -11.27 17.46 9.56
CA LEU A 13 -9.83 17.22 9.59
C LEU A 13 -9.30 17.14 8.17
N ARG A 14 -8.34 18.03 7.85
CA ARG A 14 -7.57 17.99 6.61
C ARG A 14 -6.17 17.49 6.88
N VAL A 15 -5.81 16.37 6.26
CA VAL A 15 -4.49 15.77 6.34
C VAL A 15 -3.77 16.05 5.02
N PRO A 16 -2.67 16.81 5.02
CA PRO A 16 -1.91 17.08 3.80
C PRO A 16 -1.24 15.79 3.28
N PRO A 17 -0.90 15.73 1.98
CA PRO A 17 -0.11 14.66 1.41
C PRO A 17 1.22 14.47 2.17
N GLY A 18 1.72 13.23 2.21
CA GLY A 18 2.90 12.86 3.00
C GLY A 18 2.63 12.63 4.49
N TYR A 19 1.37 12.75 4.91
CA TYR A 19 0.96 12.51 6.29
C TYR A 19 -0.19 11.52 6.37
N MET A 20 -0.21 10.81 7.49
CA MET A 20 -1.22 9.83 7.83
C MET A 20 -1.58 9.98 9.30
N VAL A 21 -2.86 9.87 9.61
CA VAL A 21 -3.41 9.76 10.96
C VAL A 21 -3.85 8.34 11.31
N GLU A 22 -3.92 8.04 12.59
CA GLU A 22 -4.63 6.87 13.06
C GLU A 22 -5.72 7.35 14.02
N PHE A 23 -6.89 6.75 13.87
CA PHE A 23 -8.03 7.01 14.73
C PHE A 23 -8.16 5.87 15.73
N ASP A 24 -8.55 6.18 16.95
CA ASP A 24 -8.85 5.15 17.93
C ASP A 24 -10.04 4.32 17.44
N ARG A 25 -9.90 2.99 17.51
CA ARG A 25 -10.92 2.04 17.08
C ARG A 25 -12.12 2.01 18.03
N ASP A 26 -11.89 2.36 19.31
CA ASP A 26 -12.92 2.29 20.35
C ASP A 26 -13.69 3.61 20.47
N VAL A 27 -13.05 4.73 20.11
CA VAL A 27 -13.64 6.06 20.07
C VAL A 27 -13.24 6.71 18.75
N ALA A 28 -13.99 6.42 17.68
CA ALA A 28 -13.72 6.97 16.35
C ALA A 28 -13.63 8.52 16.32
N ALA A 29 -14.08 9.21 17.36
CA ALA A 29 -13.96 10.65 17.51
C ALA A 29 -12.54 11.17 17.81
N ASP A 30 -11.61 10.30 18.25
CA ASP A 30 -10.30 10.72 18.71
C ASP A 30 -9.16 10.22 17.82
N LEU A 31 -8.30 11.17 17.43
CA LEU A 31 -7.03 10.94 16.78
C LEU A 31 -6.06 10.29 17.77
N SER A 32 -5.67 9.05 17.51
CA SER A 32 -4.74 8.32 18.36
C SER A 32 -3.27 8.60 18.01
N ALA A 33 -2.97 8.78 16.72
CA ALA A 33 -1.61 9.04 16.27
C ALA A 33 -1.53 9.86 14.97
N TRP A 34 -0.36 10.46 14.76
CA TRP A 34 0.01 11.17 13.54
C TRP A 34 1.37 10.67 13.06
N TYR A 35 1.45 10.31 11.78
CA TYR A 35 2.60 9.74 11.12
C TYR A 35 3.01 10.61 9.94
N ARG A 36 4.31 10.82 9.81
CA ARG A 36 4.92 11.34 8.59
C ARG A 36 5.36 10.17 7.73
N CYS A 37 4.94 10.17 6.48
CA CYS A 37 5.27 9.11 5.55
C CYS A 37 6.63 9.40 4.90
N PRO A 38 7.58 8.44 4.90
CA PRO A 38 8.85 8.60 4.19
C PRO A 38 8.67 8.75 2.67
N ASN A 39 7.65 8.09 2.12
CA ASN A 39 7.23 8.21 0.73
C ASN A 39 5.95 9.03 0.66
N GLU A 40 6.04 10.26 0.17
CA GLU A 40 4.87 11.14 0.04
C GLU A 40 3.82 10.57 -0.93
N MET A 41 4.24 9.80 -1.95
CA MET A 41 3.32 9.17 -2.89
C MET A 41 2.55 8.00 -2.25
N ALA A 42 3.06 7.41 -1.18
CA ALA A 42 2.37 6.35 -0.44
C ALA A 42 1.25 6.90 0.45
N CYS A 43 1.28 8.20 0.79
CA CYS A 43 0.30 8.85 1.65
C CYS A 43 -0.32 10.04 0.94
N ARG A 44 -1.49 9.84 0.33
CA ARG A 44 -2.22 10.92 -0.34
C ARG A 44 -2.76 11.98 0.64
N GLY A 45 -2.75 11.69 1.93
CA GLY A 45 -3.48 12.46 2.92
C GLY A 45 -4.98 12.20 2.80
N GLY A 46 -5.80 13.14 3.23
CA GLY A 46 -7.24 12.96 3.19
C GLY A 46 -8.02 14.08 3.83
N HIS A 47 -9.34 14.02 3.64
CA HIS A 47 -10.28 14.94 4.21
C HIS A 47 -11.37 14.17 4.94
N PHE A 48 -11.51 14.41 6.25
CA PHE A 48 -12.40 13.67 7.12
C PHE A 48 -13.40 14.63 7.76
N ASN A 49 -14.68 14.44 7.50
CA ASN A 49 -15.73 15.19 8.19
C ASN A 49 -16.11 14.45 9.47
N ALA A 50 -16.24 15.15 10.58
CA ALA A 50 -16.64 14.53 11.85
C ALA A 50 -18.02 13.85 11.78
N SER A 51 -18.88 14.25 10.84
CA SER A 51 -20.17 13.61 10.54
C SER A 51 -20.06 12.29 9.76
N SER A 52 -18.96 12.04 9.06
CA SER A 52 -18.58 10.70 8.56
C SER A 52 -17.84 9.87 9.61
N VAL A 53 -17.47 10.48 10.73
CA VAL A 53 -16.81 9.83 11.87
C VAL A 53 -17.70 9.72 13.12
N PRO A 54 -18.95 9.21 13.00
CA PRO A 54 -19.57 8.47 14.09
C PRO A 54 -19.94 7.05 13.61
N GLY A 55 -19.22 6.05 14.12
CA GLY A 55 -19.58 4.63 13.98
C GLY A 55 -19.24 3.95 12.65
N ALA A 56 -18.69 4.67 11.67
CA ALA A 56 -18.15 4.04 10.46
C ALA A 56 -16.92 3.19 10.84
N ARG A 57 -16.88 1.93 10.38
CA ARG A 57 -15.74 1.04 10.64
C ARG A 57 -14.49 1.72 10.08
N ALA A 58 -13.34 1.61 10.77
CA ALA A 58 -12.07 2.18 10.31
C ALA A 58 -11.64 1.78 8.87
N GLN A 59 -12.30 0.77 8.29
CA GLN A 59 -12.15 0.33 6.90
C GLN A 59 -12.89 1.21 5.87
N GLU A 60 -13.85 2.04 6.29
CA GLU A 60 -14.61 2.98 5.44
C GLU A 60 -14.04 4.41 5.47
N LEU A 61 -13.10 4.71 6.37
CA LEU A 61 -12.26 5.89 6.20
C LEU A 61 -11.41 5.63 4.96
N ALA A 62 -11.51 6.52 3.97
CA ALA A 62 -10.79 6.41 2.71
C ALA A 62 -9.34 5.95 2.98
N PRO A 63 -8.85 4.91 2.29
CA PRO A 63 -7.52 4.38 2.56
C PRO A 63 -6.52 5.52 2.36
N MET A 64 -5.87 5.93 3.45
CA MET A 64 -4.90 7.01 3.38
C MET A 64 -3.58 6.56 2.79
N CYS A 65 -3.36 5.24 2.81
CA CYS A 65 -2.32 4.59 2.05
C CYS A 65 -2.76 4.39 0.61
N GLU A 66 -1.84 4.67 -0.30
CA GLU A 66 -1.94 4.32 -1.70
C GLU A 66 -2.11 2.80 -1.89
N GLU A 67 -2.71 2.41 -3.03
CA GLU A 67 -2.75 1.01 -3.42
C GLU A 67 -1.33 0.41 -3.45
N GLY A 68 -1.17 -0.78 -2.87
CA GLY A 68 0.13 -1.42 -2.71
C GLY A 68 0.81 -1.15 -1.37
N TYR A 69 0.33 -0.19 -0.58
CA TYR A 69 0.92 0.21 0.71
C TYR A 69 -0.04 -0.04 1.89
N ARG A 70 0.52 -0.34 3.06
CA ARG A 70 -0.22 -0.59 4.32
C ARG A 70 0.61 -0.26 5.56
N GLY A 71 -0.08 -0.22 6.69
CA GLY A 71 0.52 -0.06 8.02
C GLY A 71 0.78 1.40 8.41
N PRO A 72 1.38 1.63 9.60
CA PRO A 72 1.66 2.97 10.09
C PRO A 72 2.62 3.71 9.16
N GLY A 73 2.21 4.89 8.68
CA GLY A 73 2.98 5.70 7.74
C GLY A 73 3.16 5.05 6.35
N CYS A 74 2.31 4.07 5.99
CA CYS A 74 2.31 3.40 4.69
C CYS A 74 3.67 2.83 4.28
N THR A 75 4.46 2.31 5.24
CA THR A 75 5.84 1.83 5.01
C THR A 75 5.94 0.36 4.60
N SER A 76 4.83 -0.37 4.64
CA SER A 76 4.78 -1.80 4.36
C SER A 76 4.02 -2.06 3.07
N CYS A 77 4.44 -3.05 2.29
CA CYS A 77 3.71 -3.44 1.08
C CYS A 77 2.53 -4.36 1.40
N THR A 78 1.45 -4.23 0.65
CA THR A 78 0.31 -5.15 0.69
C THR A 78 0.67 -6.49 0.01
N GLU A 79 -0.20 -7.48 0.15
CA GLU A 79 -0.04 -8.75 -0.57
C GLU A 79 -0.04 -8.52 -2.09
N GLY A 80 0.81 -9.25 -2.80
CA GLY A 80 1.00 -9.05 -4.24
C GLY A 80 1.87 -7.85 -4.60
N HIS A 81 2.45 -7.13 -3.63
CA HIS A 81 3.45 -6.09 -3.85
C HIS A 81 4.75 -6.40 -3.11
N ALA A 82 5.88 -5.99 -3.68
CA ALA A 82 7.22 -6.12 -3.11
C ALA A 82 7.96 -4.78 -3.15
N ARG A 83 9.02 -4.64 -2.36
CA ARG A 83 9.87 -3.45 -2.40
C ARG A 83 10.69 -3.43 -3.69
N ALA A 84 10.84 -2.27 -4.31
CA ALA A 84 11.70 -2.11 -5.46
C ALA A 84 13.18 -2.16 -5.04
N ASP A 85 14.02 -2.80 -5.86
CA ASP A 85 15.47 -2.86 -5.61
C ASP A 85 16.13 -1.47 -5.70
N ALA A 86 15.57 -0.59 -6.52
CA ALA A 86 16.05 0.77 -6.72
C ALA A 86 15.60 1.75 -5.61
N ASP A 87 14.48 1.46 -4.94
CA ASP A 87 13.94 2.28 -3.85
C ASP A 87 13.18 1.42 -2.83
N VAL A 88 13.73 1.33 -1.62
CA VAL A 88 13.18 0.55 -0.50
C VAL A 88 11.83 1.11 -0.01
N LEU A 89 11.54 2.38 -0.32
CA LEU A 89 10.29 3.04 0.05
C LEU A 89 9.17 2.87 -0.98
N GLN A 90 9.47 2.24 -2.12
CA GLN A 90 8.51 2.02 -3.19
C GLN A 90 8.01 0.56 -3.19
N CYS A 91 6.70 0.39 -3.14
CA CYS A 91 6.04 -0.89 -3.35
C CYS A 91 5.63 -1.02 -4.82
N ILE A 92 6.09 -2.09 -5.48
CA ILE A 92 5.78 -2.43 -6.86
C ILE A 92 4.99 -3.74 -6.91
N PRO A 93 4.07 -3.92 -7.87
CA PRO A 93 3.33 -5.16 -8.01
C PRO A 93 4.30 -6.31 -8.31
N CYS A 94 4.12 -7.41 -7.59
CA CYS A 94 4.80 -8.65 -7.88
C CYS A 94 4.47 -9.05 -9.31
N ALA A 95 5.50 -9.38 -10.08
CA ALA A 95 5.28 -9.79 -11.45
C ALA A 95 4.49 -11.11 -11.47
N ASN A 96 3.34 -11.08 -12.12
CA ASN A 96 2.52 -12.24 -12.38
C ASN A 96 3.20 -13.08 -13.48
N TRP A 97 4.30 -13.76 -13.16
CA TRP A 97 4.85 -14.78 -14.05
C TRP A 97 3.94 -16.00 -13.98
N THR A 98 2.79 -15.88 -14.61
CA THR A 98 2.21 -17.03 -15.28
C THR A 98 3.06 -17.26 -16.52
N THR A 99 4.29 -17.75 -16.32
CA THR A 99 5.08 -18.31 -17.43
C THR A 99 4.20 -19.41 -17.97
N SER A 100 3.50 -19.12 -19.07
CA SER A 100 2.56 -20.08 -19.64
C SER A 100 3.38 -21.36 -19.85
N PRO A 101 2.96 -22.51 -19.30
CA PRO A 101 3.81 -23.70 -19.30
C PRO A 101 4.26 -24.07 -20.72
N LYS A 102 3.46 -23.70 -21.72
CA LYS A 102 3.79 -23.80 -23.16
C LYS A 102 5.02 -23.00 -23.57
N GLN A 103 5.19 -21.75 -23.14
CA GLN A 103 6.35 -20.94 -23.50
C GLN A 103 7.64 -21.47 -22.86
N VAL A 104 7.58 -21.91 -21.60
CA VAL A 104 8.76 -22.49 -20.93
C VAL A 104 9.18 -23.79 -21.61
N VAL A 105 8.23 -24.70 -21.87
CA VAL A 105 8.50 -25.97 -22.57
C VAL A 105 9.07 -25.72 -23.96
N TRP A 106 8.55 -24.73 -24.69
CA TRP A 106 9.05 -24.39 -26.02
C TRP A 106 10.49 -23.86 -25.97
N TYR A 107 10.82 -22.93 -25.07
CA TYR A 107 12.18 -22.40 -24.92
C TYR A 107 13.18 -23.49 -24.50
N VAL A 108 12.81 -24.33 -23.53
CA VAL A 108 13.67 -25.45 -23.07
C VAL A 108 13.87 -26.47 -24.20
N SER A 109 12.81 -26.84 -24.93
CA SER A 109 12.91 -27.78 -26.05
C SER A 109 13.77 -27.23 -27.17
N PHE A 110 13.59 -25.97 -27.54
CA PHE A 110 14.39 -25.30 -28.56
C PHE A 110 15.87 -25.25 -28.15
N PHE A 111 16.16 -24.92 -26.89
CA PHE A 111 17.53 -24.90 -26.38
C PHE A 111 18.18 -26.29 -26.43
N LEU A 112 17.47 -27.34 -26.01
CA LEU A 112 17.98 -28.71 -26.06
C LEU A 112 18.20 -29.17 -27.50
N LEU A 113 17.25 -28.95 -28.41
CA LEU A 113 17.38 -29.28 -29.84
C LEU A 113 18.55 -28.57 -30.50
N LYS A 114 18.72 -27.27 -30.22
CA LYS A 114 19.81 -26.49 -30.78
C LYS A 114 21.17 -27.00 -30.28
N ASN A 115 21.30 -27.30 -28.99
CA ASN A 115 22.54 -27.87 -28.46
C ASN A 115 22.80 -29.27 -29.04
N LEU A 116 21.78 -30.11 -29.16
CA LEU A 116 21.92 -31.45 -29.73
C LEU A 116 22.34 -31.39 -31.21
N ALA A 117 21.77 -30.47 -31.99
CA ALA A 117 22.19 -30.23 -33.38
C ALA A 117 23.65 -29.77 -33.46
N LEU A 118 24.08 -28.86 -32.58
CA LEU A 118 25.48 -28.42 -32.50
C LEU A 118 26.42 -29.59 -32.16
N PHE A 119 26.07 -30.42 -31.18
CA PHE A 119 26.85 -31.60 -30.80
C PHE A 119 26.96 -32.63 -31.93
N VAL A 120 25.89 -32.88 -32.68
CA VAL A 120 25.89 -33.83 -33.81
C VAL A 120 26.67 -33.27 -35.01
N SER A 121 26.62 -31.96 -35.26
CA SER A 121 27.38 -31.32 -36.35
C SER A 121 28.88 -31.16 -36.09
N ALA A 122 29.32 -31.36 -34.84
CA ALA A 122 30.71 -31.25 -34.42
C ALA A 122 31.47 -32.59 -34.41
N VAL A 123 30.85 -33.68 -34.90
CA VAL A 123 31.45 -35.03 -35.07
C VAL A 123 31.73 -35.28 -36.55
#